data_AF-A0A8J5IN57-F1
#
_entry.id   AF-A0A8J5IN57-F1
#
_cell.length_a   1.000
_cell.length_b   1.000
_cell.length_c   1.000
_cell.angle_alpha   90.00
_cell.angle_beta   90.00
_cell.angle_gamma   90.00
#
_symmetry.space_group_name_H-M   'P 1'
#
loop_
_entity.id
_entity.type
_entity.pdbx_description
1 polymer ?
#
loop_
_entity_poly.entity_id
_entity_poly.type
_entity_poly.pdbx_seq_one_letter_code
_entity_poly.pdbx_strand_id
1 'polypeptide(L)'
;MRVIRRIQRLVEAWIVYRYRAAEQSMEILRGPVDGIAESENFPVNDFRLMVALAGCSLVAPLIHRTRGETSRHLFNVAAGLFAGVFVFDTAVLHTIGTAIVVYLLMMVAPRKLVGRIVLLLLLSYLVGIHYYREFYSPDIVWDSAQMILTLKLSSVAINYSDGGLPKEKKTPTMLKNELQEIPGLIPYFGFIFFFPTYLAGPAFEYNDYIYWMKDIRVAPFMVHLRNLFVLMVSATGFFVSLQFPVEEIDSPDFYPESPWAVRCLRMCIPVVLFRFRYYLAWSLAEASGAAAGVGYVQATGKWNGITNNDLLCVEVPTNFRVAINSWNIGVARWINTYIYQRVGLSKSGKSTMLSTMASFFVSALWHGLSPGYYLFFLLGGIYIEVGKHLRRRLRSYFHYTEDRKAHSHAIFLSYFNGTSHPLAFLYDISGMFFTWVAMQYAGVAFEILDVRRCLAIWSSWYFLPHVVSVGLLVFFNLFPQRRSAPSEKKTQ
;
A
#
# COMPACT_ATOMS: atom_id res chain seq x y z
N MET A 1 -34.44 -35.36 -30.15
CA MET A 1 -34.76 -34.88 -28.77
C MET A 1 -34.24 -35.76 -27.63
N ARG A 2 -34.43 -37.10 -27.62
CA ARG A 2 -33.94 -37.97 -26.51
C ARG A 2 -32.42 -38.00 -26.34
N VAL A 3 -31.66 -37.99 -27.44
CA VAL A 3 -30.18 -37.99 -27.42
C VAL A 3 -29.61 -36.70 -26.81
N ILE A 4 -30.18 -35.54 -27.18
CA ILE A 4 -29.76 -34.22 -26.66
C ILE A 4 -30.00 -34.13 -25.15
N ARG A 5 -31.17 -34.60 -24.66
CA ARG A 5 -31.45 -34.64 -23.21
C ARG A 5 -30.53 -35.60 -22.45
N ARG A 6 -30.09 -36.69 -23.07
CA ARG A 6 -29.13 -37.63 -22.46
C ARG A 6 -27.73 -37.05 -22.38
N ILE A 7 -27.30 -36.31 -23.41
CA ILE A 7 -26.03 -35.58 -23.44
C ILE A 7 -26.04 -34.46 -22.38
N GLN A 8 -27.12 -33.67 -22.27
CA GLN A 8 -27.26 -32.65 -21.22
C GLN A 8 -27.12 -33.23 -19.81
N ARG A 9 -27.82 -34.33 -19.48
CA ARG A 9 -27.70 -34.96 -18.16
C ARG A 9 -26.29 -35.50 -17.87
N LEU A 10 -25.60 -36.02 -18.89
CA LEU A 10 -24.23 -36.51 -18.73
C LEU A 10 -23.24 -35.36 -18.53
N VAL A 11 -23.44 -34.23 -19.21
CA VAL A 11 -22.64 -33.01 -19.02
C VAL A 11 -22.91 -32.43 -17.63
N GLU A 12 -24.16 -32.32 -17.20
CA GLU A 12 -24.53 -31.86 -15.84
C GLU A 12 -23.94 -32.77 -14.76
N ALA A 13 -24.08 -34.09 -14.90
CA ALA A 13 -23.49 -35.04 -13.95
C ALA A 13 -21.97 -34.98 -13.91
N TRP A 14 -21.31 -34.79 -15.06
CA TRP A 14 -19.87 -34.62 -15.14
C TRP A 14 -19.40 -33.30 -14.51
N ILE A 15 -20.15 -32.20 -14.70
CA ILE A 15 -19.89 -30.92 -14.04
C ILE A 15 -20.01 -31.06 -12.52
N VAL A 16 -21.08 -31.69 -12.03
CA VAL A 16 -21.30 -31.90 -10.58
C VAL A 16 -20.21 -32.80 -9.99
N TYR A 17 -19.82 -33.87 -10.68
CA TYR A 17 -18.73 -34.74 -10.24
C TYR A 17 -17.39 -33.98 -10.19
N ARG A 18 -17.08 -33.21 -11.23
CA ARG A 18 -15.85 -32.39 -11.27
C ARG A 18 -15.86 -31.32 -10.19
N TYR A 19 -17.00 -30.71 -9.91
CA TYR A 19 -17.14 -29.74 -8.83
C TYR A 19 -16.88 -30.38 -7.47
N ARG A 20 -17.52 -31.51 -7.15
CA ARG A 20 -17.28 -32.24 -5.90
C ARG A 20 -15.85 -32.75 -5.77
N ALA A 21 -15.25 -33.24 -6.85
CA ALA A 21 -13.85 -33.67 -6.84
C ALA A 21 -12.89 -32.50 -6.63
N ALA A 22 -13.20 -31.32 -7.18
CA ALA A 22 -12.43 -30.09 -6.95
C ALA A 22 -12.57 -29.62 -5.49
N GLU A 23 -13.78 -29.63 -4.95
CA GLU A 23 -14.09 -29.29 -3.55
C GLU A 23 -13.32 -30.21 -2.58
N GLN A 24 -13.38 -31.53 -2.81
CA GLN A 24 -12.63 -32.51 -2.01
C GLN A 24 -11.11 -32.35 -2.14
N SER A 25 -10.59 -32.00 -3.33
CA SER A 25 -9.16 -31.71 -3.50
C SER A 25 -8.72 -30.43 -2.78
N MET A 26 -9.61 -29.44 -2.69
CA MET A 26 -9.37 -28.19 -1.98
C MET A 26 -9.36 -28.40 -0.46
N GLU A 27 -10.27 -29.25 0.05
CA GLU A 27 -10.26 -29.69 1.46
C GLU A 27 -8.95 -30.38 1.84
N ILE A 28 -8.36 -31.20 0.96
CA ILE A 28 -7.06 -31.83 1.23
C ILE A 28 -5.95 -30.77 1.38
N LEU A 29 -5.98 -29.73 0.54
CA LEU A 29 -4.95 -28.69 0.53
C LEU A 29 -5.11 -27.71 1.70
N ARG A 30 -6.34 -27.37 2.07
CA ARG A 30 -6.67 -26.34 3.07
C ARG A 30 -7.01 -26.89 4.44
N GLY A 31 -7.63 -28.05 4.52
CA GLY A 31 -8.15 -28.64 5.77
C GLY A 31 -7.13 -28.65 6.91
N PRO A 32 -5.85 -29.05 6.69
CA PRO A 32 -4.84 -28.97 7.74
C PRO A 32 -4.56 -27.54 8.21
N VAL A 33 -4.57 -26.56 7.30
CA VAL A 33 -4.29 -25.15 7.61
C VAL A 33 -5.49 -24.52 8.33
N ASP A 34 -6.69 -24.78 7.83
CA ASP A 34 -7.94 -24.29 8.41
C ASP A 34 -8.15 -24.89 9.81
N GLY A 35 -7.87 -26.18 10.01
CA GLY A 35 -7.96 -26.83 11.32
C GLY A 35 -6.99 -26.26 12.36
N ILE A 36 -5.78 -25.84 11.95
CA ILE A 36 -4.84 -25.14 12.85
C ILE A 36 -5.37 -23.74 13.20
N ALA A 37 -5.92 -23.02 12.21
CA ALA A 37 -6.49 -21.70 12.45
C ALA A 37 -7.64 -21.76 13.47
N GLU A 38 -8.53 -22.74 13.31
CA GLU A 38 -9.65 -22.97 14.24
C GLU A 38 -9.17 -23.38 15.64
N SER A 39 -8.16 -24.26 15.75
CA SER A 39 -7.66 -24.71 17.06
C SER A 39 -7.00 -23.59 17.85
N GLU A 40 -6.34 -22.66 17.16
CA GLU A 40 -5.65 -21.51 17.76
C GLU A 40 -6.51 -20.23 17.78
N ASN A 41 -7.78 -20.32 17.38
CA ASN A 41 -8.73 -19.20 17.32
C ASN A 41 -8.27 -18.02 16.44
N PHE A 42 -7.58 -18.32 15.33
CA PHE A 42 -7.26 -17.34 14.29
C PHE A 42 -8.37 -17.26 13.24
N PRO A 43 -8.61 -16.08 12.64
CA PRO A 43 -9.47 -15.98 11.46
C PRO A 43 -8.92 -16.84 10.31
N VAL A 44 -9.70 -17.83 9.88
CA VAL A 44 -9.26 -18.88 8.93
C VAL A 44 -8.68 -18.29 7.65
N ASN A 45 -9.37 -17.33 7.03
CA ASN A 45 -8.94 -16.75 5.76
C ASN A 45 -7.65 -15.92 5.90
N ASP A 46 -7.49 -15.16 6.99
CA ASP A 46 -6.28 -14.38 7.25
C ASP A 46 -5.09 -15.29 7.54
N PHE A 47 -5.31 -16.35 8.31
CA PHE A 47 -4.28 -17.36 8.58
C PHE A 47 -3.84 -18.04 7.29
N ARG A 48 -4.78 -18.42 6.43
CA ARG A 48 -4.50 -19.01 5.12
C ARG A 48 -3.70 -18.05 4.23
N LEU A 49 -4.02 -16.76 4.23
CA LEU A 49 -3.25 -15.72 3.54
C LEU A 49 -1.80 -15.65 4.06
N MET A 50 -1.59 -15.66 5.38
CA MET A 50 -0.26 -15.65 5.98
C MET A 50 0.56 -16.90 5.62
N VAL A 51 -0.06 -18.08 5.68
CA VAL A 51 0.58 -19.35 5.27
C VAL A 51 0.96 -19.31 3.80
N ALA A 52 0.10 -18.77 2.93
CA ALA A 52 0.40 -18.61 1.51
C ALA A 52 1.59 -17.67 1.26
N LEU A 53 1.64 -16.52 1.95
CA LEU A 53 2.76 -15.57 1.86
C LEU A 53 4.09 -16.18 2.35
N ALA A 54 4.04 -16.94 3.44
CA ALA A 54 5.19 -17.70 3.92
C ALA A 54 5.63 -18.79 2.91
N GLY A 55 4.66 -19.52 2.34
CA GLY A 55 4.90 -20.50 1.28
C GLY A 55 5.53 -19.90 0.03
N CYS A 56 5.10 -18.71 -0.39
CA CYS A 56 5.74 -17.96 -1.47
C CYS A 56 7.22 -17.69 -1.19
N SER A 57 7.63 -17.46 0.06
CA SER A 57 9.04 -17.29 0.41
C SER A 57 9.87 -18.56 0.20
N LEU A 58 9.29 -19.74 0.45
CA LEU A 58 9.93 -21.04 0.25
C LEU A 58 10.01 -21.44 -1.23
N VAL A 59 8.98 -21.11 -2.01
CA VAL A 59 8.91 -21.39 -3.45
C VAL A 59 9.76 -20.41 -4.25
N ALA A 60 9.99 -19.19 -3.75
CA ALA A 60 10.64 -18.14 -4.50
C ALA A 60 12.03 -18.46 -5.08
N PRO A 61 12.95 -19.12 -4.36
CA PRO A 61 14.25 -19.49 -4.92
C PRO A 61 14.18 -20.41 -6.15
N LEU A 62 13.07 -21.12 -6.36
CA LEU A 62 12.91 -22.03 -7.51
C LEU A 62 12.91 -21.30 -8.85
N ILE A 63 12.56 -20.00 -8.87
CA ILE A 63 12.56 -19.20 -10.10
C ILE A 63 13.97 -19.13 -10.73
N HIS A 64 15.04 -19.19 -9.94
CA HIS A 64 16.43 -19.17 -10.44
C HIS A 64 16.79 -20.42 -11.25
N ARG A 65 16.01 -21.51 -11.11
CA ARG A 65 16.19 -22.73 -11.91
C ARG A 65 15.57 -22.64 -13.31
N THR A 66 14.77 -21.60 -13.56
CA THR A 66 14.16 -21.38 -14.88
C THR A 66 15.20 -20.88 -15.89
N ARG A 67 15.21 -21.47 -17.09
CA ARG A 67 16.27 -21.25 -18.10
C ARG A 67 16.02 -20.05 -19.03
N GLY A 68 14.86 -19.39 -18.97
CA GLY A 68 14.55 -18.26 -19.87
C GLY A 68 13.46 -17.33 -19.36
N GLU A 69 13.38 -16.13 -19.94
CA GLU A 69 12.40 -15.09 -19.56
C GLU A 69 10.95 -15.59 -19.60
N THR A 70 10.55 -16.25 -20.68
CA THR A 70 9.20 -16.82 -20.81
C THR A 70 8.88 -17.84 -19.71
N SER A 71 9.84 -18.69 -19.34
CA SER A 71 9.62 -19.68 -18.27
C SER A 71 9.52 -19.03 -16.89
N ARG A 72 10.18 -17.89 -16.64
CA ARG A 72 10.00 -17.08 -15.43
C ARG A 72 8.61 -16.48 -15.36
N HIS A 73 8.11 -15.93 -16.46
CA HIS A 73 6.74 -15.40 -16.51
C HIS A 73 5.70 -16.50 -16.27
N LEU A 74 5.84 -17.64 -16.95
CA LEU A 74 4.93 -18.79 -16.77
C LEU A 74 4.99 -19.35 -15.34
N PHE A 75 6.19 -19.45 -14.76
CA PHE A 75 6.37 -19.84 -13.36
C PHE A 75 5.62 -18.88 -12.42
N ASN A 76 5.76 -17.57 -12.65
CA ASN A 76 5.05 -16.56 -11.86
C ASN A 76 3.53 -16.71 -11.98
N VAL A 77 2.99 -16.88 -13.19
CA VAL A 77 1.56 -17.12 -13.40
C VAL A 77 1.11 -18.38 -12.67
N ALA A 78 1.81 -19.50 -12.84
CA ALA A 78 1.43 -20.77 -12.23
C ALA A 78 1.47 -20.70 -10.69
N ALA A 79 2.55 -20.20 -10.11
CA ALA A 79 2.69 -20.06 -8.67
C ALA A 79 1.71 -19.05 -8.07
N GLY A 80 1.46 -17.93 -8.77
CA GLY A 80 0.55 -16.89 -8.32
C GLY A 80 -0.91 -17.33 -8.36
N LEU A 81 -1.31 -18.00 -9.45
CA LEU A 81 -2.64 -18.59 -9.53
C LEU A 81 -2.82 -19.74 -8.54
N PHE A 82 -1.81 -20.57 -8.30
CA PHE A 82 -1.85 -21.60 -7.27
C PHE A 82 -2.05 -20.98 -5.88
N ALA A 83 -1.27 -19.95 -5.53
CA ALA A 83 -1.44 -19.23 -4.27
C ALA A 83 -2.83 -18.57 -4.18
N GLY A 84 -3.32 -17.99 -5.27
CA GLY A 84 -4.66 -17.41 -5.35
C GLY A 84 -5.78 -18.43 -5.16
N VAL A 85 -5.69 -19.58 -5.84
CA VAL A 85 -6.64 -20.69 -5.66
C VAL A 85 -6.57 -21.19 -4.23
N PHE A 86 -5.37 -21.36 -3.66
CA PHE A 86 -5.22 -21.79 -2.27
C PHE A 86 -5.90 -20.82 -1.30
N VAL A 87 -5.72 -19.50 -1.43
CA VAL A 87 -6.32 -18.54 -0.48
C VAL A 87 -7.80 -18.27 -0.78
N PHE A 88 -8.15 -18.01 -2.04
CA PHE A 88 -9.43 -17.42 -2.47
C PHE A 88 -10.41 -18.38 -3.13
N ASP A 89 -9.98 -19.60 -3.44
CA ASP A 89 -10.79 -20.60 -4.15
C ASP A 89 -11.21 -20.10 -5.55
N THR A 90 -12.41 -20.48 -5.98
CA THR A 90 -13.12 -19.96 -7.15
C THR A 90 -13.15 -18.44 -7.23
N ALA A 91 -13.03 -17.70 -6.12
CA ALA A 91 -12.99 -16.24 -6.18
C ALA A 91 -11.73 -15.69 -6.90
N VAL A 92 -10.69 -16.52 -7.12
CA VAL A 92 -9.56 -16.18 -8.01
C VAL A 92 -10.04 -15.77 -9.41
N LEU A 93 -11.19 -16.28 -9.87
CA LEU A 93 -11.77 -15.94 -11.18
C LEU A 93 -12.03 -14.44 -11.33
N HIS A 94 -12.32 -13.72 -10.25
CA HIS A 94 -12.49 -12.26 -10.29
C HIS A 94 -11.18 -11.55 -10.68
N THR A 95 -10.05 -11.99 -10.14
CA THR A 95 -8.73 -11.42 -10.46
C THR A 95 -8.30 -11.72 -11.90
N ILE A 96 -8.57 -12.95 -12.38
CA ILE A 96 -8.31 -13.38 -13.75
C ILE A 96 -9.20 -12.61 -14.73
N GLY A 97 -10.50 -12.55 -14.46
CA GLY A 97 -11.47 -11.83 -15.28
C GLY A 97 -11.12 -10.36 -15.41
N THR A 98 -10.75 -9.71 -14.29
CA THR A 98 -10.35 -8.29 -14.31
C THR A 98 -9.10 -8.06 -15.17
N ALA A 99 -8.09 -8.93 -15.06
CA ALA A 99 -6.88 -8.84 -15.89
C ALA A 99 -7.18 -9.02 -17.39
N ILE A 100 -8.04 -9.98 -17.75
CA ILE A 100 -8.48 -10.20 -19.13
C ILE A 100 -9.23 -8.97 -19.66
N VAL A 101 -10.20 -8.45 -18.91
CA VAL A 101 -11.00 -7.27 -19.31
C VAL A 101 -10.08 -6.07 -19.57
N VAL A 102 -9.12 -5.80 -18.69
CA VAL A 102 -8.18 -4.68 -18.88
C VAL A 102 -7.30 -4.89 -20.11
N TYR A 103 -6.82 -6.11 -20.36
CA TYR A 103 -6.04 -6.42 -21.56
C TYR A 103 -6.85 -6.17 -22.84
N LEU A 104 -8.09 -6.67 -22.89
CA LEU A 104 -8.99 -6.47 -24.03
C LEU A 104 -9.29 -4.99 -24.24
N LEU A 105 -9.53 -4.21 -23.17
CA LEU A 105 -9.72 -2.77 -23.26
C LEU A 105 -8.51 -2.06 -23.86
N MET A 106 -7.28 -2.46 -23.54
CA MET A 106 -6.08 -1.92 -24.19
C MET A 106 -6.03 -2.21 -25.69
N MET A 107 -6.59 -3.34 -26.15
CA MET A 107 -6.64 -3.70 -27.57
C MET A 107 -7.71 -2.93 -28.35
N VAL A 108 -8.87 -2.66 -27.74
CA VAL A 108 -10.05 -2.13 -28.47
C VAL A 108 -10.32 -0.65 -28.22
N ALA A 109 -9.98 -0.12 -27.04
CA ALA A 109 -10.29 1.26 -26.70
C ALA A 109 -9.25 2.25 -27.28
N PRO A 110 -9.64 3.50 -27.58
CA PRO A 110 -8.68 4.51 -28.04
C PRO A 110 -7.56 4.72 -27.02
N ARG A 111 -6.30 4.62 -27.48
CA ARG A 111 -5.10 4.76 -26.64
C ARG A 111 -5.10 6.00 -25.75
N LYS A 112 -5.64 7.13 -26.21
CA LYS A 112 -5.72 8.38 -25.43
C LYS A 112 -6.67 8.32 -24.23
N LEU A 113 -7.63 7.38 -24.23
CA LEU A 113 -8.69 7.29 -23.24
C LEU A 113 -8.58 6.05 -22.35
N VAL A 114 -7.96 4.97 -22.83
CA VAL A 114 -8.00 3.66 -22.17
C VAL A 114 -7.52 3.70 -20.71
N GLY A 115 -6.47 4.44 -20.38
CA GLY A 115 -6.00 4.57 -19.00
C GLY A 115 -7.04 5.17 -18.06
N ARG A 116 -7.82 6.16 -18.51
CA ARG A 116 -8.90 6.76 -17.71
C ARG A 116 -10.08 5.81 -17.56
N ILE A 117 -10.46 5.15 -18.66
CA ILE A 117 -11.54 4.16 -18.67
C ILE A 117 -11.22 3.03 -17.70
N VAL A 118 -10.02 2.46 -17.79
CA VAL A 118 -9.56 1.37 -16.93
C VAL A 118 -9.49 1.80 -15.47
N LEU A 119 -8.96 3.00 -15.17
CA LEU A 119 -8.92 3.49 -13.79
C LEU A 119 -10.31 3.61 -13.18
N LEU A 120 -11.26 4.22 -13.90
CA LEU A 120 -12.64 4.37 -13.42
C LEU A 120 -13.33 3.03 -13.27
N LEU A 121 -13.15 2.12 -14.24
CA LEU A 121 -13.71 0.77 -14.20
C LEU A 121 -13.20 -0.01 -12.98
N LEU A 122 -11.88 -0.02 -12.76
CA LEU A 122 -11.26 -0.76 -11.65
C LEU A 122 -11.65 -0.21 -10.29
N LEU A 123 -11.67 1.12 -10.12
CA LEU A 123 -12.14 1.73 -8.88
C LEU A 123 -13.62 1.47 -8.63
N SER A 124 -14.46 1.52 -9.67
CA SER A 124 -15.90 1.22 -9.55
C SER A 124 -16.14 -0.25 -9.18
N TYR A 125 -15.38 -1.15 -9.81
CA TYR A 125 -15.44 -2.58 -9.49
C TYR A 125 -14.98 -2.85 -8.06
N LEU A 126 -13.88 -2.23 -7.63
CA LEU A 126 -13.37 -2.34 -6.27
C LEU A 126 -14.38 -1.82 -5.23
N VAL A 127 -15.03 -0.68 -5.50
CA VAL A 127 -16.14 -0.16 -4.68
C VAL A 127 -17.31 -1.15 -4.62
N GLY A 128 -17.66 -1.79 -5.73
CA GLY A 128 -18.69 -2.83 -5.75
C GLY A 128 -18.34 -4.05 -4.89
N ILE A 129 -17.07 -4.45 -4.87
CA ILE A 129 -16.57 -5.53 -4.00
C ILE A 129 -16.62 -5.11 -2.53
N HIS A 130 -16.20 -3.89 -2.21
CA HIS A 130 -16.27 -3.36 -0.85
C HIS A 130 -17.72 -3.30 -0.34
N TYR A 131 -18.66 -2.89 -1.19
CA TYR A 131 -20.08 -2.96 -0.89
C TYR A 131 -20.54 -4.40 -0.62
N TYR A 132 -20.14 -5.35 -1.48
CA TYR A 132 -20.48 -6.75 -1.28
C TYR A 132 -19.93 -7.31 0.04
N ARG A 133 -18.67 -6.98 0.38
CA ARG A 133 -18.04 -7.36 1.66
C ARG A 133 -18.84 -6.84 2.85
N GLU A 134 -19.12 -5.54 2.88
CA GLU A 134 -19.77 -4.89 4.02
C GLU A 134 -21.18 -5.43 4.29
N PHE A 135 -21.94 -5.72 3.24
CA PHE A 135 -23.38 -6.01 3.36
C PHE A 135 -23.75 -7.49 3.18
N TYR A 136 -22.89 -8.32 2.60
CA TYR A 136 -23.22 -9.71 2.25
C TYR A 136 -22.19 -10.74 2.69
N SER A 137 -20.89 -10.39 2.73
CA SER A 137 -19.84 -11.37 3.00
C SER A 137 -18.62 -10.70 3.66
N PRO A 138 -18.68 -10.42 4.98
CA PRO A 138 -17.62 -9.68 5.68
C PRO A 138 -16.26 -10.39 5.66
N ASP A 139 -16.26 -11.72 5.53
CA ASP A 139 -15.04 -12.54 5.60
C ASP A 139 -14.33 -12.72 4.24
N ILE A 140 -14.70 -12.00 3.17
CA ILE A 140 -13.96 -12.11 1.91
C ILE A 140 -12.53 -11.57 2.07
N VAL A 141 -11.56 -12.29 1.52
CA VAL A 141 -10.13 -11.91 1.56
C VAL A 141 -9.54 -11.69 0.17
N TRP A 142 -10.23 -12.11 -0.89
CA TRP A 142 -9.75 -11.95 -2.28
C TRP A 142 -9.73 -10.49 -2.75
N ASP A 143 -10.49 -9.64 -2.09
CA ASP A 143 -10.51 -8.20 -2.32
C ASP A 143 -9.15 -7.55 -2.00
N SER A 144 -8.39 -8.10 -1.04
CA SER A 144 -7.01 -7.66 -0.75
C SER A 144 -6.07 -7.81 -1.97
N ALA A 145 -6.14 -8.93 -2.69
CA ALA A 145 -5.42 -9.11 -3.95
C ALA A 145 -5.97 -8.19 -5.04
N GLN A 146 -7.29 -8.03 -5.10
CA GLN A 146 -7.93 -7.14 -6.08
C GLN A 146 -7.56 -5.66 -5.86
N MET A 147 -7.34 -5.23 -4.62
CA MET A 147 -6.84 -3.90 -4.28
C MET A 147 -5.45 -3.67 -4.92
N ILE A 148 -4.53 -4.63 -4.83
CA ILE A 148 -3.20 -4.55 -5.43
C ILE A 148 -3.27 -4.65 -6.96
N LEU A 149 -4.11 -5.53 -7.48
CA LEU A 149 -4.36 -5.67 -8.92
C LEU A 149 -4.89 -4.39 -9.53
N THR A 150 -5.79 -3.69 -8.83
CA THR A 150 -6.30 -2.39 -9.27
C THR A 150 -5.16 -1.41 -9.53
N LEU A 151 -4.13 -1.38 -8.68
CA LEU A 151 -2.95 -0.54 -8.87
C LEU A 151 -2.12 -1.01 -10.07
N LYS A 152 -1.76 -2.30 -10.12
CA LYS A 152 -0.95 -2.87 -11.21
C LYS A 152 -1.61 -2.70 -12.59
N LEU A 153 -2.89 -3.02 -12.70
CA LEU A 153 -3.67 -2.99 -13.93
C LEU A 153 -3.89 -1.56 -14.43
N SER A 154 -4.27 -0.64 -13.52
CA SER A 154 -4.42 0.77 -13.87
C SER A 154 -3.08 1.38 -14.28
N SER A 155 -1.97 1.06 -13.60
CA SER A 155 -0.63 1.51 -14.00
C SER A 155 -0.31 1.11 -15.44
N VAL A 156 -0.50 -0.17 -15.80
CA VAL A 156 -0.22 -0.65 -17.16
C VAL A 156 -1.06 0.10 -18.21
N ALA A 157 -2.37 0.23 -18.00
CA ALA A 157 -3.24 0.90 -18.96
C ALA A 157 -2.96 2.41 -19.08
N ILE A 158 -2.65 3.07 -17.97
CA ILE A 158 -2.30 4.49 -17.97
C ILE A 158 -0.93 4.69 -18.61
N ASN A 159 0.06 3.87 -18.31
CA ASN A 159 1.39 3.95 -18.90
C ASN A 159 1.36 3.69 -20.42
N TYR A 160 0.50 2.80 -20.89
CA TYR A 160 0.24 2.62 -22.33
C TYR A 160 -0.37 3.87 -22.97
N SER A 161 -1.32 4.52 -22.28
CA SER A 161 -1.89 5.80 -22.72
C SER A 161 -0.82 6.89 -22.79
N ASP A 162 0.06 6.95 -21.78
CA ASP A 162 1.14 7.93 -21.70
C ASP A 162 2.18 7.77 -22.81
N GLY A 163 2.47 6.54 -23.25
CA GLY A 163 3.39 6.30 -24.36
C GLY A 163 3.00 7.06 -25.64
N GLY A 164 1.70 7.34 -25.84
CA GLY A 164 1.18 8.12 -26.96
C GLY A 164 1.24 9.65 -26.79
N LEU A 165 1.71 10.17 -25.66
CA LEU A 165 1.84 11.61 -25.41
C LEU A 165 3.20 12.15 -25.93
N PRO A 166 3.27 13.45 -26.31
CA PRO A 166 4.55 14.12 -26.57
C PRO A 166 5.45 14.14 -25.33
N LYS A 167 6.78 14.06 -25.52
CA LYS A 167 7.76 13.97 -24.41
C LYS A 167 7.73 15.20 -23.49
N GLU A 168 7.43 16.37 -24.04
CA GLU A 168 7.42 17.66 -23.35
C GLU A 168 6.29 17.76 -22.32
N LYS A 169 5.27 16.90 -22.44
CA LYS A 169 4.13 16.85 -21.53
C LYS A 169 4.29 15.81 -20.40
N LYS A 170 5.42 15.09 -20.37
CA LYS A 170 5.63 13.96 -19.46
C LYS A 170 6.49 14.37 -18.27
N THR A 171 6.11 13.89 -17.09
CA THR A 171 7.00 13.97 -15.92
C THR A 171 8.12 12.92 -16.04
N PRO A 172 9.21 13.05 -15.28
CA PRO A 172 10.27 12.02 -15.25
C PRO A 172 9.73 10.62 -14.93
N THR A 173 8.73 10.52 -14.05
CA THR A 173 8.10 9.24 -13.71
C THR A 173 7.29 8.67 -14.88
N MET A 174 6.56 9.52 -15.62
CA MET A 174 5.85 9.10 -16.83
C MET A 174 6.84 8.59 -17.90
N LEU A 175 7.96 9.29 -18.11
CA LEU A 175 9.00 8.86 -19.05
C LEU A 175 9.63 7.52 -18.66
N LYS A 176 9.82 7.26 -17.36
CA LYS A 176 10.35 5.98 -16.88
C LYS A 176 9.37 4.82 -17.14
N ASN A 177 8.07 5.07 -16.94
CA ASN A 177 7.07 4.01 -16.86
C ASN A 177 6.25 3.83 -18.15
N GLU A 178 6.35 4.74 -19.12
CA GLU A 178 5.58 4.69 -20.36
C GLU A 178 5.72 3.35 -21.10
N LEU A 179 4.62 2.90 -21.70
CA LEU A 179 4.59 1.73 -22.55
C LEU A 179 4.29 2.16 -23.99
N GLN A 180 5.25 1.93 -24.88
CA GLN A 180 5.12 2.28 -26.29
C GLN A 180 4.12 1.37 -27.03
N GLU A 181 4.05 0.11 -26.60
CA GLU A 181 3.18 -0.93 -27.15
C GLU A 181 2.41 -1.62 -26.02
N ILE A 182 1.36 -2.35 -26.38
CA ILE A 182 0.64 -3.20 -25.43
C ILE A 182 1.57 -4.34 -25.03
N PRO A 183 1.73 -4.63 -23.72
CA PRO A 183 2.47 -5.80 -23.25
C PRO A 183 2.07 -7.10 -23.94
N GLY A 184 3.04 -7.97 -24.22
CA GLY A 184 2.74 -9.35 -24.61
C GLY A 184 1.95 -10.08 -23.52
N LEU A 185 1.09 -11.04 -23.90
CA LEU A 185 0.19 -11.74 -22.97
C LEU A 185 0.93 -12.41 -21.81
N ILE A 186 1.99 -13.18 -22.09
CA ILE A 186 2.75 -13.92 -21.08
C ILE A 186 3.41 -12.98 -20.05
N PRO A 187 4.20 -11.97 -20.44
CA PRO A 187 4.79 -11.05 -19.46
C PRO A 187 3.75 -10.20 -18.72
N TYR A 188 2.64 -9.84 -19.38
CA TYR A 188 1.51 -9.15 -18.73
C TYR A 188 0.95 -9.98 -17.57
N PHE A 189 0.54 -11.22 -17.84
CA PHE A 189 0.00 -12.09 -16.79
C PHE A 189 1.06 -12.45 -15.74
N GLY A 190 2.33 -12.61 -16.13
CA GLY A 190 3.42 -12.82 -15.19
C GLY A 190 3.61 -11.67 -14.20
N PHE A 191 3.42 -10.42 -14.64
CA PHE A 191 3.45 -9.24 -13.77
C PHE A 191 2.26 -9.17 -12.82
N ILE A 192 1.05 -9.38 -13.36
CA ILE A 192 -0.19 -9.32 -12.59
C ILE A 192 -0.21 -10.39 -11.50
N PHE A 193 0.10 -11.62 -11.87
CA PHE A 193 0.15 -12.78 -10.98
C PHE A 193 1.55 -13.06 -10.42
N PHE A 194 2.41 -12.05 -10.32
CA PHE A 194 3.72 -12.22 -9.69
C PHE A 194 3.56 -12.70 -8.24
N PHE A 195 3.78 -14.00 -8.01
CA PHE A 195 3.37 -14.72 -6.80
C PHE A 195 3.86 -14.12 -5.46
N PRO A 196 5.05 -13.47 -5.35
CA PRO A 196 5.46 -12.85 -4.09
C PRO A 196 4.57 -11.69 -3.67
N THR A 197 4.02 -10.93 -4.62
CA THR A 197 3.28 -9.69 -4.34
C THR A 197 1.84 -9.69 -4.82
N TYR A 198 1.38 -10.79 -5.41
CA TYR A 198 0.02 -10.93 -5.91
C TYR A 198 -1.03 -10.82 -4.80
N LEU A 199 -0.81 -11.51 -3.67
CA LEU A 199 -1.81 -11.61 -2.61
C LEU A 199 -1.99 -10.32 -1.82
N ALA A 200 -0.90 -9.63 -1.46
CA ALA A 200 -0.94 -8.49 -0.53
C ALA A 200 -0.05 -7.29 -0.94
N GLY A 201 0.58 -7.34 -2.12
CA GLY A 201 1.58 -6.36 -2.52
C GLY A 201 2.97 -6.71 -1.99
N PRO A 202 3.98 -5.83 -2.12
CA PRO A 202 3.92 -4.46 -2.64
C PRO A 202 3.56 -4.31 -4.12
N ALA A 203 2.97 -3.15 -4.46
CA ALA A 203 2.81 -2.70 -5.84
C ALA A 203 4.12 -2.07 -6.36
N PHE A 204 4.44 -2.34 -7.64
CA PHE A 204 5.59 -1.79 -8.35
C PHE A 204 5.27 -1.69 -9.85
N GLU A 205 6.16 -1.09 -10.63
CA GLU A 205 5.93 -0.79 -12.04
C GLU A 205 6.25 -1.96 -12.97
N TYR A 206 5.52 -2.04 -14.09
CA TYR A 206 5.70 -3.11 -15.09
C TYR A 206 7.10 -3.11 -15.71
N ASN A 207 7.69 -1.94 -15.99
CA ASN A 207 9.04 -1.88 -16.54
C ASN A 207 10.10 -2.41 -15.56
N ASP A 208 9.91 -2.19 -14.25
CA ASP A 208 10.79 -2.75 -13.22
C ASP A 208 10.66 -4.29 -13.18
N TYR A 209 9.43 -4.82 -13.30
CA TYR A 209 9.18 -6.27 -13.42
C TYR A 209 9.91 -6.90 -14.59
N ILE A 210 9.76 -6.33 -15.79
CA ILE A 210 10.36 -6.87 -17.01
C ILE A 210 11.89 -6.86 -16.92
N TYR A 211 12.45 -5.79 -16.34
CA TYR A 211 13.88 -5.74 -16.07
C TYR A 211 14.35 -6.92 -15.21
N TRP A 212 13.68 -7.21 -14.09
CA TRP A 212 14.06 -8.34 -13.22
C TRP A 212 13.82 -9.71 -13.85
N MET A 213 12.80 -9.86 -14.71
CA MET A 213 12.55 -11.14 -15.39
C MET A 213 13.55 -11.41 -16.52
N LYS A 214 14.11 -10.36 -17.12
CA LYS A 214 15.21 -10.46 -18.10
C LYS A 214 16.54 -10.76 -17.41
N ASP A 215 16.88 -9.95 -16.42
CA ASP A 215 18.15 -9.99 -15.71
C ASP A 215 17.92 -10.43 -14.26
N ILE A 216 17.68 -11.73 -14.09
CA ILE A 216 17.43 -12.31 -12.77
C ILE A 216 18.73 -12.35 -11.96
N ARG A 217 18.67 -11.86 -10.72
CA ARG A 217 19.84 -11.72 -9.85
C ARG A 217 19.61 -12.43 -8.53
N VAL A 218 20.65 -12.99 -7.94
CA VAL A 218 20.58 -13.48 -6.55
C VAL A 218 20.84 -12.31 -5.61
N ALA A 219 19.96 -12.12 -4.63
CA ALA A 219 20.15 -11.06 -3.65
C ALA A 219 21.38 -11.35 -2.77
N PRO A 220 22.18 -10.34 -2.41
CA PRO A 220 23.24 -10.51 -1.43
C PRO A 220 22.69 -11.02 -0.10
N PHE A 221 23.48 -11.83 0.62
CA PHE A 221 23.09 -12.39 1.92
C PHE A 221 22.59 -11.33 2.92
N MET A 222 23.21 -10.15 2.94
CA MET A 222 22.81 -9.04 3.81
C MET A 222 21.39 -8.53 3.55
N VAL A 223 20.86 -8.68 2.32
CA VAL A 223 19.47 -8.33 2.00
C VAL A 223 18.51 -9.32 2.67
N HIS A 224 18.83 -10.61 2.62
CA HIS A 224 18.04 -11.64 3.30
C HIS A 224 18.09 -11.49 4.82
N LEU A 225 19.27 -11.21 5.38
CA LEU A 225 19.42 -10.98 6.81
C LEU A 225 18.63 -9.76 7.29
N ARG A 226 18.66 -8.65 6.53
CA ARG A 226 17.82 -7.47 6.79
C ARG A 226 16.34 -7.81 6.73
N ASN A 227 15.89 -8.50 5.69
CA ASN A 227 14.47 -8.86 5.54
C ASN A 227 14.02 -9.80 6.66
N LEU A 228 14.85 -10.75 7.08
CA LEU A 228 14.59 -11.61 8.23
C LEU A 228 14.48 -10.79 9.53
N PHE A 229 15.38 -9.83 9.75
CA PHE A 229 15.32 -8.95 10.92
C PHE A 229 13.99 -8.17 10.96
N VAL A 230 13.61 -7.53 9.85
CA VAL A 230 12.34 -6.78 9.76
C VAL A 230 11.13 -7.71 9.95
N LEU A 231 11.18 -8.93 9.39
CA LEU A 231 10.15 -9.94 9.59
C LEU A 231 10.00 -10.33 11.06
N MET A 232 11.11 -10.58 11.77
CA MET A 232 11.09 -10.94 13.19
C MET A 232 10.56 -9.80 14.07
N VAL A 233 10.95 -8.55 13.80
CA VAL A 233 10.38 -7.37 14.47
C VAL A 233 8.88 -7.26 14.19
N SER A 234 8.48 -7.46 12.94
CA SER A 234 7.06 -7.41 12.53
C SER A 234 6.23 -8.50 13.20
N ALA A 235 6.73 -9.73 13.24
CA ALA A 235 6.08 -10.87 13.91
C ALA A 235 5.97 -10.64 15.41
N THR A 236 7.04 -10.17 16.05
CA THR A 236 7.03 -9.85 17.49
C THR A 236 5.98 -8.80 17.81
N GLY A 237 5.94 -7.69 17.07
CA GLY A 237 4.93 -6.67 17.29
C GLY A 237 3.50 -7.12 16.96
N PHE A 238 3.32 -8.05 16.00
CA PHE A 238 2.03 -8.70 15.76
C PHE A 238 1.57 -9.48 16.99
N PHE A 239 2.41 -10.34 17.57
CA PHE A 239 2.04 -11.08 18.78
C PHE A 239 1.80 -10.16 19.99
N VAL A 240 2.58 -9.08 20.13
CA VAL A 240 2.31 -8.05 21.15
C VAL A 240 0.97 -7.35 20.89
N SER A 241 0.59 -7.11 19.63
CA SER A 241 -0.69 -6.48 19.28
C SER A 241 -1.90 -7.29 19.76
N LEU A 242 -1.78 -8.62 19.88
CA LEU A 242 -2.86 -9.46 20.40
C LEU A 242 -3.16 -9.20 21.88
N GLN A 243 -2.22 -8.62 22.63
CA GLN A 243 -2.41 -8.24 24.04
C GLN A 243 -3.02 -6.84 24.19
N PHE A 244 -3.09 -6.07 23.11
CA PHE A 244 -3.61 -4.70 23.09
C PHE A 244 -4.58 -4.55 21.91
N PRO A 245 -5.74 -5.23 21.92
CA PRO A 245 -6.72 -5.15 20.85
C PRO A 245 -7.23 -3.70 20.70
N VAL A 246 -7.23 -3.20 19.47
CA VAL A 246 -7.75 -1.85 19.17
C VAL A 246 -9.26 -1.77 19.40
N GLU A 247 -9.93 -2.92 19.35
CA GLU A 247 -11.35 -3.07 19.59
C GLU A 247 -11.74 -2.75 21.04
N GLU A 248 -10.80 -2.75 21.99
CA GLU A 248 -11.03 -2.47 23.42
C GLU A 248 -10.55 -1.07 23.86
N ILE A 249 -10.08 -0.25 22.91
CA ILE A 249 -9.48 1.07 23.16
C ILE A 249 -10.39 2.05 23.92
N ASP A 250 -11.71 1.91 23.76
CA ASP A 250 -12.77 2.71 24.38
C ASP A 250 -13.53 1.94 25.47
N SER A 251 -13.03 0.79 25.91
CA SER A 251 -13.66 0.04 27.00
C SER A 251 -13.57 0.84 28.32
N PRO A 252 -14.63 0.82 29.15
CA PRO A 252 -14.64 1.56 30.43
C PRO A 252 -13.48 1.17 31.36
N ASP A 253 -13.05 -0.09 31.28
CA ASP A 253 -12.02 -0.68 32.11
C ASP A 253 -10.59 -0.44 31.59
N PHE A 254 -10.43 0.09 30.37
CA PHE A 254 -9.11 0.19 29.75
C PHE A 254 -8.18 1.09 30.55
N TYR A 255 -8.64 2.29 30.96
CA TYR A 255 -7.84 3.28 31.70
C TYR A 255 -8.64 4.14 32.70
N PRO A 256 -9.39 3.56 33.65
CA PRO A 256 -10.34 4.29 34.50
C PRO A 256 -9.67 5.39 35.35
N GLU A 257 -8.48 5.13 35.89
CA GLU A 257 -7.80 6.01 36.88
C GLU A 257 -6.64 6.85 36.29
N SER A 258 -6.42 6.80 34.98
CA SER A 258 -5.25 7.46 34.37
C SER A 258 -5.46 8.97 34.19
N PRO A 259 -4.46 9.83 34.48
CA PRO A 259 -4.50 11.24 34.10
C PRO A 259 -4.78 11.40 32.61
N TRP A 260 -5.51 12.44 32.22
CA TRP A 260 -6.00 12.61 30.84
C TRP A 260 -4.91 12.41 29.76
N ALA A 261 -3.76 13.07 29.90
CA ALA A 261 -2.68 12.97 28.93
C ALA A 261 -2.09 11.54 28.85
N VAL A 262 -1.96 10.88 30.00
CA VAL A 262 -1.49 9.48 30.07
C VAL A 262 -2.50 8.56 29.41
N ARG A 263 -3.80 8.76 29.66
CA ARG A 263 -4.88 7.99 29.00
C ARG A 263 -4.82 8.12 27.48
N CYS A 264 -4.69 9.34 26.95
CA CYS A 264 -4.55 9.58 25.52
C CYS A 264 -3.30 8.88 24.95
N LEU A 265 -2.14 9.00 25.61
CA LEU A 265 -0.91 8.33 25.16
C LEU A 265 -1.01 6.80 25.22
N ARG A 266 -1.75 6.24 26.19
CA ARG A 266 -1.98 4.80 26.26
C ARG A 266 -2.93 4.31 25.17
N MET A 267 -3.98 5.08 24.83
CA MET A 267 -4.85 4.79 23.67
C MET A 267 -4.07 4.76 22.34
N CYS A 268 -2.93 5.45 22.22
CA CYS A 268 -2.08 5.36 21.03
C CYS A 268 -1.43 3.98 20.83
N ILE A 269 -1.21 3.22 21.91
CA ILE A 269 -0.48 1.93 21.91
C ILE A 269 -1.17 0.88 21.04
N PRO A 270 -2.44 0.51 21.26
CA PRO A 270 -3.12 -0.47 20.41
C PRO A 270 -3.12 -0.05 18.94
N VAL A 271 -3.30 1.25 18.66
CA VAL A 271 -3.25 1.79 17.29
C VAL A 271 -1.86 1.67 16.65
N VAL A 272 -0.78 1.74 17.43
CA VAL A 272 0.58 1.49 16.89
C VAL A 272 0.70 0.02 16.53
N LEU A 273 0.32 -0.83 17.48
CA LEU A 273 0.53 -2.27 17.39
C LEU A 273 -0.31 -2.91 16.28
N PHE A 274 -1.51 -2.39 16.01
CA PHE A 274 -2.36 -2.88 14.93
C PHE A 274 -1.65 -2.87 13.57
N ARG A 275 -0.78 -1.88 13.31
CA ARG A 275 -0.02 -1.79 12.05
C ARG A 275 0.91 -2.97 11.80
N PHE A 276 1.37 -3.66 12.85
CA PHE A 276 2.29 -4.79 12.72
C PHE A 276 1.67 -5.98 11.98
N ARG A 277 0.34 -6.07 11.94
CA ARG A 277 -0.40 -7.02 11.07
C ARG A 277 0.00 -6.84 9.60
N TYR A 278 0.05 -5.59 9.13
CA TYR A 278 0.44 -5.27 7.76
C TYR A 278 1.94 -5.38 7.54
N TYR A 279 2.76 -4.94 8.49
CA TYR A 279 4.22 -5.10 8.39
C TYR A 279 4.63 -6.56 8.24
N LEU A 280 3.98 -7.47 8.95
CA LEU A 280 4.25 -8.90 8.86
C LEU A 280 3.96 -9.43 7.44
N ALA A 281 2.75 -9.18 6.94
CA ALA A 281 2.33 -9.62 5.60
C ALA A 281 3.25 -9.08 4.50
N TRP A 282 3.57 -7.78 4.54
CA TRP A 282 4.43 -7.15 3.55
C TRP A 282 5.89 -7.57 3.67
N SER A 283 6.39 -7.83 4.88
CA SER A 283 7.76 -8.34 5.07
C SER A 283 7.93 -9.74 4.48
N LEU A 284 6.92 -10.61 4.58
CA LEU A 284 6.92 -11.91 3.91
C LEU A 284 6.97 -11.76 2.38
N ALA A 285 6.16 -10.87 1.81
CA ALA A 285 6.16 -10.59 0.39
C ALA A 285 7.51 -10.00 -0.10
N GLU A 286 8.12 -9.11 0.67
CA GLU A 286 9.44 -8.54 0.38
C GLU A 286 10.56 -9.59 0.48
N ALA A 287 10.51 -10.46 1.49
CA ALA A 287 11.44 -11.57 1.63
C ALA A 287 11.33 -12.54 0.45
N SER A 288 10.11 -12.91 0.07
CA SER A 288 9.83 -13.73 -1.11
C SER A 288 10.31 -13.07 -2.40
N GLY A 289 10.04 -11.77 -2.59
CA GLY A 289 10.51 -11.02 -3.76
C GLY A 289 12.02 -10.97 -3.87
N ALA A 290 12.72 -10.73 -2.75
CA ALA A 290 14.18 -10.77 -2.72
C ALA A 290 14.73 -12.17 -3.07
N ALA A 291 14.11 -13.23 -2.52
CA ALA A 291 14.45 -14.61 -2.85
C ALA A 291 14.17 -14.97 -4.32
N ALA A 292 13.15 -14.36 -4.93
CA ALA A 292 12.83 -14.49 -6.35
C ALA A 292 13.75 -13.66 -7.27
N GLY A 293 14.71 -12.94 -6.71
CA GLY A 293 15.66 -12.12 -7.46
C GLY A 293 15.17 -10.73 -7.86
N VAL A 294 14.14 -10.23 -7.18
CA VAL A 294 13.45 -8.97 -7.48
C VAL A 294 13.77 -7.91 -6.42
N GLY A 295 13.86 -6.65 -6.87
CA GLY A 295 14.04 -5.49 -5.99
C GLY A 295 15.38 -4.77 -6.18
N TYR A 296 16.26 -5.26 -7.06
CA TYR A 296 17.47 -4.56 -7.44
C TYR A 296 17.17 -3.32 -8.29
N VAL A 297 17.74 -2.18 -7.92
CA VAL A 297 17.60 -0.90 -8.62
C VAL A 297 18.95 -0.52 -9.22
N GLN A 298 19.06 -0.57 -10.55
CA GLN A 298 20.32 -0.32 -11.27
C GLN A 298 20.92 1.06 -10.97
N ALA A 299 20.09 2.10 -10.92
CA ALA A 299 20.54 3.48 -10.72
C ALA A 299 21.26 3.71 -9.38
N THR A 300 20.95 2.92 -8.35
CA THR A 300 21.54 3.08 -7.01
C THR A 300 22.37 1.88 -6.57
N GLY A 301 22.30 0.76 -7.29
CA GLY A 301 22.91 -0.51 -6.90
C GLY A 301 22.31 -1.13 -5.63
N LYS A 302 21.09 -0.73 -5.22
CA LYS A 302 20.46 -1.14 -3.95
C LYS A 302 19.32 -2.14 -4.18
N TRP A 303 19.03 -2.95 -3.16
CA TRP A 303 17.88 -3.87 -3.09
C TRP A 303 16.74 -3.26 -2.28
N ASN A 304 16.11 -2.24 -2.87
CA ASN A 304 14.99 -1.50 -2.27
C ASN A 304 13.88 -1.16 -3.27
N GLY A 305 13.88 -1.79 -4.45
CA GLY A 305 12.89 -1.56 -5.51
C GLY A 305 11.47 -1.96 -5.08
N ILE A 306 11.37 -3.00 -4.26
CA ILE A 306 10.11 -3.49 -3.68
C ILE A 306 9.98 -3.21 -2.18
N THR A 307 10.84 -2.40 -1.56
CA THR A 307 10.65 -2.07 -0.14
C THR A 307 9.34 -1.32 0.03
N ASN A 308 8.44 -1.88 0.83
CA ASN A 308 7.10 -1.38 1.04
C ASN A 308 6.98 -0.59 2.34
N ASN A 309 7.80 -0.88 3.35
CA ASN A 309 7.77 -0.13 4.61
C ASN A 309 9.17 0.19 5.13
N ASP A 310 9.32 1.40 5.63
CA ASP A 310 10.46 1.82 6.46
C ASP A 310 9.93 2.04 7.88
N LEU A 311 9.94 0.98 8.70
CA LEU A 311 9.31 0.95 10.03
C LEU A 311 9.76 2.14 10.89
N LEU A 312 11.04 2.50 10.88
CA LEU A 312 11.54 3.65 11.63
C LEU A 312 10.90 4.95 11.14
N CYS A 313 10.88 5.17 9.83
CA CYS A 313 10.28 6.37 9.27
C CYS A 313 8.75 6.42 9.40
N VAL A 314 8.07 5.29 9.67
CA VAL A 314 6.63 5.27 9.95
C VAL A 314 6.33 5.48 11.43
N GLU A 315 7.05 4.79 12.31
CA GLU A 315 6.77 4.78 13.75
C GLU A 315 7.41 5.95 14.49
N VAL A 316 8.51 6.51 13.99
CA VAL A 316 9.16 7.71 14.55
C VAL A 316 9.42 8.76 13.45
N PRO A 317 8.37 9.24 12.76
CA PRO A 317 8.49 10.14 11.61
C PRO A 317 8.79 11.58 12.04
N THR A 318 9.68 12.25 11.32
CA THR A 318 10.03 13.66 11.61
C THR A 318 8.91 14.65 11.28
N ASN A 319 8.00 14.24 10.40
CA ASN A 319 6.82 14.97 9.98
C ASN A 319 5.86 14.02 9.26
N PHE A 320 4.58 14.40 9.18
CA PHE A 320 3.53 13.55 8.62
C PHE A 320 3.78 13.09 7.18
N ARG A 321 4.47 13.89 6.34
CA ARG A 321 4.84 13.50 4.98
C ARG A 321 5.83 12.34 4.96
N VAL A 322 6.78 12.30 5.90
CA VAL A 322 7.73 11.20 6.02
C VAL A 322 6.98 9.92 6.36
N ALA A 323 6.10 9.96 7.36
CA ALA A 323 5.29 8.81 7.76
C ALA A 323 4.53 8.17 6.59
N ILE A 324 3.70 8.96 5.88
CA ILE A 324 2.85 8.44 4.80
C ILE A 324 3.63 7.99 3.56
N ASN A 325 4.83 8.54 3.34
CA ASN A 325 5.66 8.17 2.20
C ASN A 325 6.55 6.96 2.51
N SER A 326 6.62 6.56 3.78
CA SER A 326 7.38 5.40 4.28
C SER A 326 6.48 4.23 4.66
N TRP A 327 5.17 4.45 4.76
CA TRP A 327 4.12 3.45 4.93
C TRP A 327 3.56 3.04 3.58
N ASN A 328 3.48 1.73 3.31
CA ASN A 328 2.93 1.18 2.07
C ASN A 328 3.42 1.93 0.82
N ILE A 329 4.75 2.00 0.69
CA ILE A 329 5.48 2.82 -0.28
C ILE A 329 5.02 2.56 -1.71
N GLY A 330 4.66 1.32 -2.07
CA GLY A 330 4.12 0.99 -3.38
C GLY A 330 2.83 1.75 -3.71
N VAL A 331 1.89 1.76 -2.76
CA VAL A 331 0.63 2.52 -2.86
C VAL A 331 0.91 4.02 -2.87
N ALA A 332 1.78 4.51 -1.97
CA ALA A 332 2.13 5.94 -1.92
C ALA A 332 2.73 6.44 -3.24
N ARG A 333 3.61 5.64 -3.87
CA ARG A 333 4.17 5.91 -5.20
C ARG A 333 3.10 5.89 -6.29
N TRP A 334 2.16 4.93 -6.25
CA TRP A 334 1.06 4.86 -7.19
C TRP A 334 0.16 6.11 -7.08
N ILE A 335 -0.28 6.46 -5.88
CA ILE A 335 -1.11 7.66 -5.63
C ILE A 335 -0.37 8.91 -6.10
N ASN A 336 0.93 9.02 -5.84
CA ASN A 336 1.72 10.16 -6.28
C ASN A 336 1.76 10.27 -7.81
N THR A 337 2.06 9.17 -8.49
CA THR A 337 2.28 9.12 -9.94
C THR A 337 0.98 9.27 -10.72
N TYR A 338 -0.05 8.52 -10.33
CA TYR A 338 -1.27 8.37 -11.12
C TYR A 338 -2.39 9.32 -10.71
N ILE A 339 -2.36 9.87 -9.50
CA ILE A 339 -3.38 10.81 -9.01
C ILE A 339 -2.78 12.20 -8.77
N TYR A 340 -1.87 12.31 -7.81
CA TYR A 340 -1.38 13.60 -7.31
C TYR A 340 -0.71 14.45 -8.41
N GLN A 341 0.26 13.88 -9.11
CA GLN A 341 0.98 14.58 -10.18
C GLN A 341 0.01 14.96 -11.28
N ARG A 342 -0.90 14.07 -11.69
CA ARG A 342 -1.83 14.32 -12.80
C ARG A 342 -2.84 15.43 -12.49
N VAL A 343 -3.37 15.47 -11.27
CA VAL A 343 -4.23 16.59 -10.82
C VAL A 343 -3.43 17.90 -10.76
N GLY A 344 -2.18 17.86 -10.29
CA GLY A 344 -1.31 19.05 -10.20
C GLY A 344 -0.81 19.59 -11.55
N LEU A 345 -0.58 18.71 -12.53
CA LEU A 345 -0.14 19.06 -13.89
C LEU A 345 -1.23 19.78 -14.69
N SER A 346 -2.50 19.65 -14.30
CA SER A 346 -3.64 20.22 -15.03
C SER A 346 -3.69 21.76 -15.04
N LYS A 347 -2.95 22.48 -14.18
CA LYS A 347 -3.11 23.95 -14.04
C LYS A 347 -1.85 24.81 -13.92
N SER A 348 -0.73 24.32 -13.39
CA SER A 348 0.49 25.18 -13.23
C SER A 348 1.81 24.44 -12.97
N GLY A 349 1.83 23.10 -13.01
CA GLY A 349 2.99 22.30 -12.58
C GLY A 349 3.28 22.37 -11.07
N LYS A 350 2.43 23.03 -10.27
CA LYS A 350 2.57 23.13 -8.81
C LYS A 350 1.50 22.29 -8.11
N SER A 351 1.92 21.60 -7.06
CA SER A 351 1.01 20.94 -6.12
C SER A 351 0.03 21.95 -5.52
N THR A 352 -1.25 21.61 -5.60
CA THR A 352 -2.33 22.37 -4.95
C THR A 352 -2.92 21.56 -3.80
N MET A 353 -3.67 22.23 -2.92
CA MET A 353 -4.48 21.55 -1.91
C MET A 353 -5.45 20.56 -2.57
N LEU A 354 -5.99 20.88 -3.75
CA LEU A 354 -6.82 19.97 -4.54
C LEU A 354 -6.08 18.68 -4.90
N SER A 355 -4.81 18.76 -5.33
CA SER A 355 -4.00 17.57 -5.61
C SER A 355 -3.84 16.70 -4.37
N THR A 356 -3.62 17.30 -3.20
CA THR A 356 -3.51 16.56 -1.94
C THR A 356 -4.85 15.94 -1.54
N MET A 357 -5.94 16.70 -1.50
CA MET A 357 -7.26 16.17 -1.13
C MET A 357 -7.73 15.07 -2.09
N ALA A 358 -7.52 15.23 -3.40
CA ALA A 358 -7.87 14.20 -4.39
C ALA A 358 -7.08 12.89 -4.16
N SER A 359 -5.79 12.98 -3.82
CA SER A 359 -4.99 11.80 -3.47
C SER A 359 -5.53 11.07 -2.24
N PHE A 360 -5.86 11.81 -1.18
CA PHE A 360 -6.43 11.22 0.04
C PHE A 360 -7.83 10.64 -0.19
N PHE A 361 -8.65 11.29 -1.01
CA PHE A 361 -9.98 10.78 -1.38
C PHE A 361 -9.89 9.47 -2.19
N VAL A 362 -9.03 9.41 -3.21
CA VAL A 362 -8.81 8.17 -3.97
C VAL A 362 -8.23 7.07 -3.08
N SER A 363 -7.37 7.43 -2.12
CA SER A 363 -6.88 6.48 -1.11
C SER A 363 -8.01 5.91 -0.25
N ALA A 364 -8.94 6.76 0.22
CA ALA A 364 -10.11 6.32 0.98
C ALA A 364 -11.00 5.36 0.18
N LEU A 365 -11.33 5.74 -1.06
CA LEU A 365 -12.10 4.89 -1.99
C LEU A 365 -11.45 3.54 -2.25
N TRP A 366 -10.12 3.52 -2.37
CA TRP A 366 -9.38 2.27 -2.57
C TRP A 366 -9.50 1.33 -1.37
N HIS A 367 -9.53 1.86 -0.14
CA HIS A 367 -9.67 1.06 1.07
C HIS A 367 -11.09 0.56 1.34
N GLY A 368 -12.12 1.35 1.08
CA GLY A 368 -13.49 0.91 1.34
C GLY A 368 -14.55 2.00 1.35
N LEU A 369 -15.77 1.58 1.67
CA LEU A 369 -16.94 2.45 1.81
C LEU A 369 -17.20 2.89 3.25
N SER A 370 -16.60 2.20 4.24
CA SER A 370 -16.79 2.49 5.64
C SER A 370 -16.36 3.94 5.94
N PRO A 371 -17.21 4.77 6.58
CA PRO A 371 -16.93 6.20 6.74
C PRO A 371 -15.64 6.52 7.53
N GLY A 372 -15.20 5.62 8.41
CA GLY A 372 -13.92 5.77 9.14
C GLY A 372 -12.71 5.98 8.24
N TYR A 373 -12.65 5.31 7.07
CA TYR A 373 -11.59 5.56 6.09
C TYR A 373 -11.56 7.02 5.63
N TYR A 374 -12.73 7.59 5.31
CA TYR A 374 -12.83 8.97 4.84
C TYR A 374 -12.42 9.96 5.91
N LEU A 375 -12.78 9.70 7.18
CA LEU A 375 -12.34 10.52 8.31
C LEU A 375 -10.81 10.47 8.48
N PHE A 376 -10.21 9.28 8.45
CA PHE A 376 -8.75 9.10 8.51
C PHE A 376 -8.03 9.87 7.40
N PHE A 377 -8.41 9.63 6.13
CA PHE A 377 -7.73 10.23 4.99
C PHE A 377 -7.97 11.74 4.89
N LEU A 378 -9.15 12.25 5.25
CA LEU A 378 -9.40 13.69 5.32
C LEU A 378 -8.48 14.36 6.35
N LEU A 379 -8.38 13.77 7.55
CA LEU A 379 -7.52 14.28 8.61
C LEU A 379 -6.04 14.21 8.23
N GLY A 380 -5.60 13.12 7.60
CA GLY A 380 -4.26 13.00 7.02
C GLY A 380 -3.97 14.07 5.97
N GLY A 381 -4.95 14.40 5.13
CA GLY A 381 -4.87 15.52 4.19
C GLY A 381 -4.66 16.87 4.87
N ILE A 382 -5.43 17.16 5.93
CA ILE A 382 -5.30 18.36 6.75
C ILE A 382 -3.89 18.44 7.38
N TYR A 383 -3.41 17.35 7.96
CA TYR A 383 -2.07 17.28 8.56
C TYR A 383 -0.96 17.53 7.55
N ILE A 384 -1.10 17.05 6.31
CA ILE A 384 -0.15 17.35 5.23
C ILE A 384 -0.13 18.85 4.90
N GLU A 385 -1.28 19.52 4.83
CA GLU A 385 -1.33 20.96 4.56
C GLU A 385 -0.75 21.77 5.73
N VAL A 386 -1.12 21.45 6.97
CA VAL A 386 -0.53 22.07 8.17
C VAL A 386 0.98 21.92 8.17
N GLY A 387 1.48 20.69 7.96
CA GLY A 387 2.91 20.39 7.90
C GLY A 387 3.64 21.15 6.79
N LYS A 388 3.03 21.33 5.61
CA LYS A 388 3.59 22.17 4.53
C LYS A 388 3.76 23.62 5.00
N HIS A 389 2.76 24.20 5.66
CA HIS A 389 2.82 25.59 6.14
C HIS A 389 3.82 25.77 7.28
N LEU A 390 3.78 24.91 8.30
CA LEU A 390 4.75 24.92 9.39
C LEU A 390 6.18 24.83 8.86
N ARG A 391 6.44 23.89 7.94
CA ARG A 391 7.77 23.74 7.34
C ARG A 391 8.22 24.97 6.56
N ARG A 392 7.35 25.63 5.79
CA ARG A 392 7.71 26.85 5.05
C ARG A 392 8.02 28.04 5.95
N ARG A 393 7.35 28.14 7.11
CA ARG A 393 7.52 29.24 8.05
C ARG A 393 8.68 29.02 9.02
N LEU A 394 8.82 27.80 9.54
CA LEU A 394 9.71 27.52 10.67
C LEU A 394 11.07 26.95 10.24
N ARG A 395 11.13 26.15 9.16
CA ARG A 395 12.34 25.39 8.83
C ARG A 395 13.58 26.26 8.58
N SER A 396 13.40 27.47 8.06
CA SER A 396 14.51 28.38 7.76
C SER A 396 15.28 28.81 9.01
N TYR A 397 14.65 28.87 10.18
CA TYR A 397 15.32 29.29 11.42
C TYR A 397 16.31 28.25 11.97
N PHE A 398 16.20 26.99 11.53
CA PHE A 398 16.97 25.89 12.09
C PHE A 398 18.21 25.50 11.26
N HIS A 399 18.45 26.17 10.12
CA HIS A 399 19.60 26.00 9.22
C HIS A 399 20.15 24.56 9.18
N TYR A 400 19.56 23.70 8.33
CA TYR A 400 20.07 22.34 8.15
C TYR A 400 21.20 22.32 7.13
N THR A 401 22.31 21.68 7.45
CA THR A 401 23.49 21.59 6.58
C THR A 401 23.52 20.33 5.73
N GLU A 402 22.57 19.42 5.95
CA GLU A 402 22.52 18.13 5.29
C GLU A 402 21.37 18.02 4.30
N ASP A 403 21.62 17.30 3.21
CA ASP A 403 20.56 16.90 2.30
C ASP A 403 19.71 15.76 2.89
N ARG A 404 18.72 16.17 3.67
CA ARG A 404 17.70 15.26 4.20
C ARG A 404 16.79 14.64 3.14
N LYS A 405 16.85 15.07 1.87
CA LYS A 405 16.16 14.36 0.79
C LYS A 405 16.91 13.09 0.38
N ALA A 406 18.23 13.04 0.59
CA ALA A 406 19.06 11.89 0.27
C ALA A 406 19.13 10.86 1.41
N HIS A 407 18.92 11.27 2.66
CA HIS A 407 19.06 10.43 3.85
C HIS A 407 17.83 10.55 4.76
N SER A 408 16.86 9.64 4.60
CA SER A 408 15.63 9.61 5.41
C SER A 408 15.91 9.41 6.91
N HIS A 409 16.94 8.63 7.24
CA HIS A 409 17.36 8.36 8.62
C HIS A 409 18.34 9.39 9.21
N ALA A 410 18.71 10.43 8.46
CA ALA A 410 19.65 11.43 8.94
C ALA A 410 19.22 12.04 10.28
N ILE A 411 17.91 12.22 10.51
CA ILE A 411 17.38 12.74 11.78
C ILE A 411 17.97 12.07 13.03
N PHE A 412 18.28 10.77 12.99
CA PHE A 412 18.70 10.04 14.19
C PHE A 412 20.16 10.25 14.57
N LEU A 413 21.02 10.57 13.60
CA LEU A 413 22.47 10.48 13.78
C LEU A 413 23.21 11.75 13.39
N SER A 414 22.59 12.60 12.58
CA SER A 414 23.32 13.58 11.80
C SER A 414 23.52 14.92 12.53
N TYR A 415 22.66 15.21 13.51
CA TYR A 415 22.78 16.35 14.41
C TYR A 415 24.11 16.43 15.15
N PHE A 416 24.69 15.28 15.47
CA PHE A 416 25.91 15.20 16.29
C PHE A 416 27.18 15.46 15.47
N ASN A 417 27.09 15.41 14.14
CA ASN A 417 28.23 15.51 13.24
C ASN A 417 28.13 16.69 12.25
N GLY A 418 27.02 17.44 12.25
CA GLY A 418 26.75 18.54 11.31
C GLY A 418 26.80 19.94 11.94
N THR A 419 26.72 20.99 11.11
CA THR A 419 26.67 22.40 11.53
C THR A 419 25.24 22.94 11.66
N SER A 420 24.28 22.05 11.92
CA SER A 420 22.88 22.43 12.09
C SER A 420 22.67 23.28 13.35
N HIS A 421 21.69 24.16 13.36
CA HIS A 421 21.38 24.97 14.55
C HIS A 421 21.08 24.06 15.77
N PRO A 422 21.54 24.35 17.00
CA PRO A 422 21.32 23.47 18.15
C PRO A 422 19.84 23.16 18.43
N LEU A 423 18.96 24.14 18.22
CA LEU A 423 17.50 23.95 18.37
C LEU A 423 16.84 23.14 17.24
N ALA A 424 17.57 22.81 16.17
CA ALA A 424 17.04 21.99 15.08
C ALA A 424 16.71 20.57 15.53
N PHE A 425 17.41 20.06 16.55
CA PHE A 425 17.09 18.79 17.20
C PHE A 425 15.74 18.88 17.92
N LEU A 426 15.53 19.93 18.73
CA LEU A 426 14.27 20.13 19.45
C LEU A 426 13.08 20.31 18.49
N TYR A 427 13.26 21.03 17.39
CA TYR A 427 12.22 21.17 16.36
C TYR A 427 11.81 19.82 15.77
N ASP A 428 12.78 18.96 15.45
CA ASP A 428 12.50 17.65 14.85
C ASP A 428 11.92 16.66 15.86
N ILE A 429 12.39 16.64 17.11
CA ILE A 429 11.81 15.82 18.18
C ILE A 429 10.38 16.26 18.48
N SER A 430 10.12 17.57 18.51
CA SER A 430 8.76 18.10 18.66
C SER A 430 7.89 17.69 17.47
N GLY A 431 8.41 17.86 16.25
CA GLY A 431 7.74 17.44 15.02
C GLY A 431 7.43 15.94 15.03
N MET A 432 8.34 15.13 15.56
CA MET A 432 8.18 13.69 15.71
C MET A 432 7.07 13.35 16.70
N PHE A 433 7.09 13.92 17.90
CA PHE A 433 6.05 13.70 18.90
C PHE A 433 4.66 14.10 18.38
N PHE A 434 4.51 15.31 17.82
CA PHE A 434 3.21 15.75 17.31
C PHE A 434 2.75 14.94 16.10
N THR A 435 3.67 14.53 15.23
CA THR A 435 3.32 13.67 14.08
C THR A 435 2.89 12.29 14.56
N TRP A 436 3.60 11.71 15.53
CA TRP A 436 3.26 10.42 16.11
C TRP A 436 1.86 10.48 16.71
N VAL A 437 1.58 11.45 17.60
CA VAL A 437 0.24 11.64 18.17
C VAL A 437 -0.82 11.84 17.09
N ALA A 438 -0.54 12.66 16.08
CA ALA A 438 -1.47 12.91 14.97
C ALA A 438 -1.78 11.63 14.18
N MET A 439 -0.77 10.80 13.90
CA MET A 439 -0.96 9.52 13.19
C MET A 439 -1.85 8.58 14.00
N GLN A 440 -1.62 8.46 15.30
CA GLN A 440 -2.39 7.57 16.17
C GLN A 440 -3.83 8.07 16.35
N TYR A 441 -3.97 9.37 16.58
CA TYR A 441 -5.28 9.99 16.72
C TYR A 441 -6.14 9.83 15.45
N ALA A 442 -5.55 10.01 14.26
CA ALA A 442 -6.24 9.72 13.01
C ALA A 442 -6.49 8.23 12.83
N GLY A 443 -5.49 7.38 13.14
CA GLY A 443 -5.50 5.93 12.95
C GLY A 443 -6.70 5.23 13.61
N VAL A 444 -7.19 5.77 14.73
CA VAL A 444 -8.47 5.35 15.35
C VAL A 444 -9.58 5.18 14.31
N ALA A 445 -9.74 6.14 13.39
CA ALA A 445 -10.80 6.08 12.38
C ALA A 445 -10.55 5.04 11.28
N PHE A 446 -9.29 4.76 10.97
CA PHE A 446 -8.93 3.73 9.99
C PHE A 446 -9.13 2.32 10.53
N GLU A 447 -8.88 2.13 11.83
CA GLU A 447 -8.86 0.80 12.45
C GLU A 447 -10.22 0.41 13.05
N ILE A 448 -10.97 1.37 13.62
CA ILE A 448 -12.28 1.09 14.22
C ILE A 448 -13.41 1.11 13.20
N LEU A 449 -13.31 1.95 12.16
CA LEU A 449 -14.29 2.15 11.08
C LEU A 449 -15.68 2.68 11.50
N ASP A 450 -16.12 2.43 12.74
CA ASP A 450 -17.36 2.94 13.34
C ASP A 450 -17.23 4.42 13.74
N VAL A 451 -18.01 5.28 13.08
CA VAL A 451 -17.97 6.74 13.30
C VAL A 451 -18.38 7.12 14.71
N ARG A 452 -19.37 6.45 15.31
CA ARG A 452 -19.88 6.82 16.64
C ARG A 452 -18.80 6.56 17.69
N ARG A 453 -18.14 5.40 17.62
CA ARG A 453 -17.00 5.06 18.47
C ARG A 453 -15.83 6.02 18.26
N CYS A 454 -15.50 6.34 17.00
CA CYS A 454 -14.46 7.31 16.69
C CYS A 454 -14.75 8.68 17.32
N LEU A 455 -15.98 9.18 17.19
CA LEU A 455 -16.40 10.45 17.80
C LEU A 455 -16.35 10.41 19.32
N ALA A 456 -16.75 9.29 19.94
CA ALA A 456 -16.66 9.11 21.39
C ALA A 456 -15.21 9.15 21.87
N ILE A 457 -14.31 8.40 21.22
CA ILE A 457 -12.88 8.41 21.53
C ILE A 457 -12.31 9.82 21.34
N TRP A 458 -12.57 10.47 20.21
CA TRP A 458 -12.09 11.83 19.94
C TRP A 458 -12.67 12.87 20.89
N SER A 459 -13.89 12.68 21.39
CA SER A 459 -14.47 13.55 22.42
C SER A 459 -13.72 13.43 23.75
N SER A 460 -13.22 12.24 24.10
CA SER A 460 -12.37 12.04 25.30
C SER A 460 -11.01 12.72 25.17
N TRP A 461 -10.58 13.03 23.94
CA TRP A 461 -9.42 13.85 23.60
C TRP A 461 -9.77 15.34 23.42
N TYR A 462 -11.01 15.73 23.71
CA TYR A 462 -11.56 17.08 23.49
C TYR A 462 -11.43 17.58 22.05
N PHE A 463 -11.36 16.66 21.08
CA PHE A 463 -11.07 16.97 19.68
C PHE A 463 -9.79 17.80 19.47
N LEU A 464 -8.84 17.77 20.41
CA LEU A 464 -7.72 18.69 20.45
C LEU A 464 -6.88 18.68 19.15
N PRO A 465 -6.48 17.53 18.57
CA PRO A 465 -5.75 17.52 17.30
C PRO A 465 -6.54 18.10 16.11
N HIS A 466 -7.88 17.95 16.09
CA HIS A 466 -8.73 18.59 15.08
C HIS A 466 -8.69 20.12 15.24
N VAL A 467 -8.98 20.61 16.44
CA VAL A 467 -9.06 22.05 16.74
C VAL A 467 -7.73 22.73 16.45
N VAL A 468 -6.61 22.15 16.91
CA VAL A 468 -5.27 22.69 16.66
C VAL A 468 -4.96 22.75 15.16
N SER A 469 -5.22 21.66 14.43
CA SER A 469 -4.84 21.58 13.01
C SER A 469 -5.69 22.50 12.13
N VAL A 470 -6.99 22.55 12.37
CA VAL A 470 -7.90 23.47 11.65
C VAL A 470 -7.59 24.91 12.02
N GLY A 471 -7.40 25.21 13.30
CA GLY A 471 -7.02 26.55 13.79
C GLY A 471 -5.72 27.05 13.15
N LEU A 472 -4.70 26.19 13.05
CA LEU A 472 -3.45 26.50 12.36
C LEU A 472 -3.66 26.77 10.86
N LEU A 473 -4.48 25.96 10.16
CA LEU A 473 -4.79 26.22 8.75
C LEU A 473 -5.50 27.56 8.54
N VAL A 474 -6.50 27.86 9.37
CA VAL A 474 -7.21 29.15 9.34
C VAL A 474 -6.23 30.28 9.58
N PHE A 475 -5.39 30.19 10.62
CA PHE A 475 -4.35 31.16 10.91
C PHE A 475 -3.40 31.36 9.72
N PHE A 476 -2.93 30.28 9.08
CA PHE A 476 -2.02 30.39 7.95
C PHE A 476 -2.64 31.02 6.71
N ASN A 477 -3.95 30.85 6.51
CA ASN A 477 -4.69 31.47 5.42
C ASN A 477 -4.99 32.95 5.69
N LEU A 478 -5.28 33.32 6.94
CA LEU A 478 -5.49 34.71 7.34
C LEU A 478 -4.18 35.52 7.34
N PHE A 479 -3.06 34.89 7.68
CA PHE A 479 -1.74 35.52 7.73
C PHE A 479 -0.77 34.89 6.74
N PRO A 480 -0.98 35.02 5.42
CA PRO A 480 -0.14 34.39 4.42
C PRO A 480 1.30 34.91 4.50
N GLN A 481 2.28 34.00 4.43
CA GLN A 481 3.69 34.37 4.41
C GLN A 481 3.97 35.17 3.12
N ARG A 482 4.46 36.41 3.24
CA ARG A 482 4.94 37.19 2.09
C ARG A 482 6.00 36.37 1.36
N ARG A 483 5.76 36.06 0.08
CA ARG A 483 6.81 35.45 -0.76
C ARG A 483 7.94 36.46 -0.88
N SER A 484 9.15 36.08 -0.50
CA SER A 484 10.34 36.80 -0.92
C SER A 484 10.34 36.85 -2.45
N ALA A 485 10.59 38.03 -3.01
CA ALA A 485 10.77 38.20 -4.45
C ALA A 485 11.87 37.22 -4.92
N PRO A 486 11.79 36.68 -6.15
CA PRO A 486 12.88 35.87 -6.67
C PRO A 486 14.15 36.71 -6.61
N SER A 487 15.17 36.25 -5.88
CA SER A 487 16.48 36.87 -5.96
C SER A 487 16.90 36.78 -7.42
N GLU A 488 17.09 37.92 -8.08
CA GLU A 488 17.80 37.96 -9.35
C GLU A 488 19.08 37.14 -9.18
N LYS A 489 19.16 36.03 -9.92
CA LYS A 489 20.44 35.33 -10.05
C LYS A 489 21.39 36.36 -10.64
N LYS A 490 22.31 36.88 -9.82
CA LYS A 490 23.47 37.60 -10.33
C LYS A 490 24.21 36.64 -11.25
N THR A 491 24.09 36.88 -12.54
CA THR A 491 24.97 36.35 -13.56
C THR A 491 26.37 36.89 -13.26
N GLN A 492 27.25 36.01 -12.80
CA GLN A 492 28.70 36.15 -12.95
C GLN A 492 29.22 34.85 -13.54
#